data_AF-A0A7X5QPJ7-F1
#
_entry.id   AF-A0A7X5QPJ7-F1
#
_cell.length_a   1.000
_cell.length_b   1.000
_cell.length_c   1.000
_cell.angle_alpha   90.00
_cell.angle_beta   90.00
_cell.angle_gamma   90.00
#
_symmetry.space_group_name_H-M   'P 1'
#
loop_
_entity.id
_entity.type
_entity.pdbx_description
1 polymer ?
#
loop_
_entity_poly.entity_id
_entity_poly.type
_entity_poly.pdbx_seq_one_letter_code
_entity_poly.pdbx_strand_id
1 'polypeptide(L)' 'AAGLPEQRAWSSACNQRGAWWNAGSSHMNQAIKVSLLRKAGLLSLLEQHRQFQR' A
#
# COMPACT_ATOMS: atom_id res chain seq x y z
N ALA A 1 7.51 -11.51 -6.67
CA ALA A 1 7.41 -10.11 -7.14
C ALA A 1 6.11 -9.49 -6.64
N ALA A 2 6.11 -8.21 -6.22
CA ALA A 2 4.95 -7.49 -5.70
C ALA A 2 3.85 -7.19 -6.75
N GLY A 3 3.79 -7.97 -7.84
CA GLY A 3 2.84 -7.81 -8.93
C GLY A 3 3.13 -6.64 -9.88
N LEU A 4 4.28 -5.97 -9.76
CA LEU A 4 4.72 -4.93 -10.69
C LEU A 4 5.61 -5.53 -11.79
N PRO A 5 5.41 -5.17 -13.06
CA PRO A 5 6.40 -5.38 -14.11
C PRO A 5 7.71 -4.67 -13.77
N GLU A 6 8.84 -5.27 -14.11
CA GLU A 6 10.18 -4.77 -13.78
C GLU A 6 10.38 -3.31 -14.21
N GLN A 7 10.05 -2.98 -15.46
CA GLN A 7 10.14 -1.61 -15.99
C GLN A 7 9.37 -0.61 -15.10
N ARG A 8 8.15 -0.96 -14.70
CA ARG A 8 7.33 -0.08 -13.85
C ARG A 8 7.90 0.02 -12.44
N ALA A 9 8.43 -1.06 -11.89
CA ALA A 9 9.09 -1.03 -10.59
C ALA A 9 10.30 -0.10 -10.60
N TRP A 10 11.17 -0.22 -11.61
CA TRP A 10 12.35 0.61 -11.75
C TRP A 10 12.00 2.08 -11.95
N SER A 11 11.13 2.41 -12.92
CA SER A 11 10.73 3.80 -13.17
C SER A 11 10.03 4.43 -11.97
N SER A 12 9.27 3.66 -11.19
CA SER A 12 8.62 4.15 -9.97
C SER A 12 9.60 4.42 -8.84
N ALA A 13 10.59 3.53 -8.66
CA ALA A 13 11.65 3.70 -7.66
C ALA A 13 12.56 4.90 -7.98
N CYS A 14 12.79 5.18 -9.26
CA CYS A 14 13.66 6.25 -9.74
C CYS A 14 12.89 7.52 -10.19
N ASN A 15 11.66 7.72 -9.71
CA ASN A 15 10.79 8.80 -10.19
C ASN A 15 11.11 10.21 -9.65
N GLN A 16 12.18 10.37 -8.86
CA GLN A 16 12.62 11.64 -8.24
C GLN A 16 11.59 12.28 -7.29
N ARG A 17 10.61 11.51 -6.80
CA ARG A 17 9.61 11.97 -5.85
C ARG A 17 9.90 11.44 -4.45
N GLY A 18 9.57 12.24 -3.44
CA GLY A 18 9.80 11.89 -2.05
C GLY A 18 8.90 10.76 -1.54
N ALA A 19 9.27 10.18 -0.39
CA ALA A 19 8.55 9.06 0.22
C ALA A 19 7.06 9.38 0.47
N TRP A 20 6.74 10.57 0.97
CA TRP A 20 5.35 10.99 1.19
C TRP A 20 4.51 11.01 -0.09
N TRP A 21 5.11 11.51 -1.18
CA TRP A 21 4.45 11.52 -2.48
C TRP A 21 4.23 10.09 -3.00
N ASN A 22 5.22 9.21 -2.83
CA ASN A 22 5.14 7.83 -3.29
C ASN A 22 4.16 6.97 -2.48
N ALA A 23 3.98 7.25 -1.18
CA ALA A 23 3.13 6.44 -0.29
C ALA A 23 1.68 6.28 -0.78
N GLY A 24 1.10 7.32 -1.38
CA GLY A 24 -0.26 7.29 -1.93
C GLY A 24 -0.35 6.95 -3.42
N SER A 25 0.77 6.64 -4.07
CA SER A 25 0.82 6.46 -5.52
C SER A 25 0.25 5.11 -5.98
N SER A 26 -0.16 5.04 -7.25
CA SER A 26 -0.74 3.82 -7.82
C SER A 26 0.19 2.61 -7.81
N HIS A 27 1.51 2.82 -7.94
CA HIS A 27 2.48 1.73 -7.91
C HIS A 27 2.64 1.16 -6.49
N MET A 28 2.62 2.00 -5.46
CA MET A 28 2.68 1.54 -4.07
C MET A 28 1.42 0.79 -3.66
N ASN A 29 0.23 1.26 -4.08
CA ASN A 29 -1.02 0.54 -3.82
C ASN A 29 -1.07 -0.84 -4.51
N GLN A 30 -0.42 -0.98 -5.66
CA GLN A 30 -0.28 -2.27 -6.34
C GLN A 30 0.76 -3.18 -5.64
N ALA A 31 1.91 -2.61 -5.27
CA ALA A 31 3.00 -3.34 -4.63
C ALA A 31 2.66 -3.80 -3.21
N ILE A 32 2.05 -2.92 -2.41
CA ILE A 32 1.72 -3.11 -1.00
C ILE A 32 0.21 -3.02 -0.83
N LYS A 33 -0.45 -4.16 -0.99
CA LYS A 33 -1.90 -4.27 -0.79
C LYS A 33 -2.24 -4.20 0.70
N VAL A 34 -3.40 -3.61 1.03
CA VAL A 34 -3.94 -3.58 2.40
C VAL A 34 -4.03 -4.98 3.01
N SER A 35 -4.33 -6.01 2.22
CA SER A 35 -4.38 -7.40 2.70
C SER A 35 -3.03 -7.91 3.22
N LEU A 36 -1.91 -7.47 2.62
CA LEU A 36 -0.58 -7.81 3.11
C LEU A 36 -0.29 -7.12 4.44
N LEU A 37 -0.67 -5.84 4.58
CA LEU A 37 -0.54 -5.12 5.84
C LEU A 37 -1.40 -5.72 6.93
N ARG A 38 -2.64 -6.14 6.62
CA ARG A 38 -3.51 -6.86 7.56
C ARG A 38 -2.89 -8.16 8.05
N LYS A 39 -2.29 -8.95 7.15
CA LYS A 39 -1.56 -10.17 7.51
C LYS A 39 -0.35 -9.88 8.40
N ALA A 40 0.25 -8.70 8.28
CA ALA A 40 1.34 -8.22 9.14
C ALA A 40 0.86 -7.58 10.45
N GLY A 41 -0.45 -7.56 10.72
CA GLY A 41 -1.02 -7.04 11.98
C GLY A 41 -1.61 -5.62 11.90
N LEU A 42 -1.68 -5.00 10.71
CA LEU A 42 -2.34 -3.71 10.58
C LEU A 42 -3.86 -3.86 10.72
N LEU A 43 -4.42 -3.28 11.79
CA LEU A 43 -5.85 -3.27 12.05
C LEU A 43 -6.56 -2.19 11.23
N SER A 44 -7.77 -2.50 10.76
CA SER A 44 -8.65 -1.48 10.17
C SER A 44 -9.44 -0.77 11.27
N LEU A 45 -9.19 0.53 11.46
CA LEU A 45 -9.96 1.35 12.40
C LEU A 45 -11.46 1.37 12.05
N LEU A 46 -11.81 1.33 10.76
CA LEU A 46 -13.21 1.29 10.33
C LEU A 46 -13.91 -0.01 10.72
N GLU A 47 -13.23 -1.16 10.57
CA GLU A 47 -13.77 -2.45 10.99
C GLU A 47 -13.93 -2.50 12.52
N GLN A 48 -12.94 -1.99 13.26
CA GLN A 48 -13.02 -1.87 14.72
C GLN A 48 -14.20 -0.99 15.15
N HIS A 49 -14.33 0.21 14.57
CA HIS A 49 -15.42 1.11 14.88
C HIS A 49 -16.79 0.47 14.64
N ARG A 50 -17.00 -0.20 13.50
CA ARG A 50 -18.25 -0.90 13.19
C ARG A 50 -18.56 -2.07 14.12
N GLN A 51 -17.56 -2.68 14.74
CA GLN A 51 -17.75 -3.74 15.72
C GLN A 51 -18.36 -3.20 17.02
N PHE A 52 -17.99 -2.00 17.43
CA PHE A 52 -18.48 -1.35 18.66
C PHE A 52 -19.77 -0.54 18.47
N GLN A 53 -20.25 -0.39 17.22
CA GLN A 53 -21.50 0.29 16.89
C GLN A 53 -22.71 -0.66 16.74
N ARG A 54 -22.51 -1.96 16.95
CA ARG A 54 -23.60 -2.93 17.07
C ARG A 54 -23.97 -3.08 18.54
#